data_AF-A0A1H3NE29-F1
#
_entry.id   AF-A0A1H3NE29-F1
#
_cell.length_a   1.000
_cell.length_b   1.000
_cell.length_c   1.000
_cell.angle_alpha   90.00
_cell.angle_beta   90.00
_cell.angle_gamma   90.00
#
_symmetry.space_group_name_H-M   'P 1'
#
loop_
_entity.id
_entity.type
_entity.pdbx_description
1 polymer ?
#
loop_
_entity_poly.entity_id
_entity_poly.type
_entity_poly.pdbx_seq_one_letter_code
_entity_poly.pdbx_strand_id
1 'polypeptide(L)'
;MTIIVDYRCVDCGSTGEAYLASPPPSTLSCAACGGESRRRWSPVGMISRAPDAPPAPKRAPGNRSLCAENPDVPGLCHMSPAAGRAWVARARGDNRALDAELAAQEKAAAVTKPTMADAISHEHTHSHV
;
A
#
# COMPACT_ATOMS: atom_id res chain seq x y z
N MET A 1 -0.15 14.13 -26.60
CA MET A 1 -0.87 13.39 -25.55
C MET A 1 -1.15 14.35 -24.40
N THR A 2 -2.38 14.41 -23.91
CA THR A 2 -2.78 15.26 -22.78
C THR A 2 -2.70 14.45 -21.50
N ILE A 3 -2.21 15.05 -20.42
CA ILE A 3 -2.08 14.46 -19.10
C ILE A 3 -2.64 15.40 -18.04
N ILE A 4 -3.03 14.86 -16.89
CA ILE A 4 -3.45 15.64 -15.72
C ILE A 4 -2.24 15.82 -14.82
N VAL A 5 -2.05 17.04 -14.33
CA VAL A 5 -0.89 17.39 -13.50
C VAL A 5 -1.32 18.30 -12.35
N ASP A 6 -0.86 17.98 -11.14
CA ASP A 6 -1.07 18.80 -9.95
C ASP A 6 -0.11 19.99 -9.90
N TYR A 7 -0.64 21.16 -9.53
CA TYR A 7 0.14 22.36 -9.20
C TYR A 7 -0.22 22.84 -7.80
N ARG A 8 0.79 23.38 -7.11
CA ARG A 8 0.61 24.05 -5.81
C ARG A 8 1.17 25.46 -5.89
N CYS A 9 0.35 26.45 -5.50
CA CYS A 9 0.78 27.83 -5.40
C CYS A 9 1.82 27.99 -4.28
N VAL A 10 2.92 28.69 -4.57
CA VAL A 10 3.96 28.99 -3.58
C VAL A 10 3.51 30.09 -2.61
N ASP A 11 2.63 30.97 -3.04
CA ASP A 11 2.20 32.15 -2.26
C ASP A 11 1.03 31.82 -1.33
N CYS A 12 -0.09 31.32 -1.87
CA CYS A 12 -1.29 31.04 -1.08
C CYS A 12 -1.48 29.56 -0.72
N GLY A 13 -0.61 28.67 -1.21
CA GLY A 13 -0.66 27.23 -0.90
C GLY A 13 -1.78 26.45 -1.58
N SER A 14 -2.67 27.08 -2.36
CA SER A 14 -3.78 26.42 -3.06
C SER A 14 -3.26 25.32 -3.98
N THR A 15 -3.97 24.21 -4.05
CA THR A 15 -3.69 23.11 -4.99
C THR A 15 -4.75 23.04 -6.07
N GLY A 16 -4.35 22.71 -7.29
CA GLY A 16 -5.27 22.52 -8.41
C GLY A 16 -4.68 21.61 -9.48
N GLU A 17 -5.58 20.91 -10.19
CA GLU A 17 -5.25 20.02 -11.30
C GLU A 17 -5.39 20.76 -12.63
N ALA A 18 -4.48 20.48 -13.58
CA ALA A 18 -4.54 21.04 -14.92
C ALA A 18 -4.38 19.93 -15.99
N TYR A 19 -5.23 19.98 -17.01
CA TYR A 19 -5.14 19.11 -18.20
C TYR A 19 -4.23 19.79 -19.24
N LEU A 20 -3.03 19.26 -19.44
CA LEU A 20 -1.98 19.90 -20.25
C LEU A 20 -1.36 18.91 -21.24
N ALA A 21 -0.87 19.44 -22.36
CA ALA A 21 -0.08 18.64 -23.30
C ALA A 21 1.25 18.21 -22.67
N SER A 22 1.70 16.99 -22.99
CA SER A 22 3.04 16.54 -22.63
C SER A 22 4.10 17.14 -23.59
N PRO A 23 5.21 17.70 -23.07
CA PRO A 23 5.55 17.83 -21.65
C PRO A 23 4.83 19.03 -21.00
N PRO A 24 4.26 18.86 -19.80
CA PRO A 24 3.59 19.97 -19.11
C PRO A 24 4.64 21.02 -18.64
N PRO A 25 4.25 22.30 -18.48
CA PRO A 25 5.13 23.36 -17.97
C PRO A 25 5.49 23.18 -16.49
N SER A 26 6.63 23.67 -16.03
CA SER A 26 7.05 23.55 -14.61
C SER A 26 6.23 24.45 -13.67
N THR A 27 5.63 25.49 -14.22
CA THR A 27 4.85 26.49 -13.48
C THR A 27 3.57 26.87 -14.22
N LEU A 28 2.59 27.37 -13.47
CA LEU A 28 1.34 27.98 -13.94
C LEU A 28 0.96 29.15 -13.03
N SER A 29 0.10 30.06 -13.50
CA SER A 29 -0.53 31.06 -12.63
C SER A 29 -1.58 30.41 -11.73
N CYS A 30 -1.58 30.77 -10.46
CA CYS A 30 -2.55 30.32 -9.47
C CYS A 30 -3.94 30.87 -9.80
N ALA A 31 -4.95 30.00 -9.92
CA ALA A 31 -6.33 30.43 -10.14
C ALA A 31 -6.94 31.17 -8.93
N ALA A 32 -6.40 30.99 -7.72
CA ALA A 32 -6.94 31.60 -6.50
C ALA A 32 -6.35 32.99 -6.20
N CYS A 33 -5.03 33.18 -6.40
CA CYS A 33 -4.36 34.43 -6.04
C CYS A 33 -3.51 35.07 -7.16
N GLY A 34 -3.41 34.44 -8.33
CA GLY A 34 -2.57 34.91 -9.44
C GLY A 34 -1.07 34.65 -9.28
N GLY A 35 -0.61 34.24 -8.08
CA GLY A 35 0.78 33.90 -7.79
C GLY A 35 1.31 32.68 -8.54
N GLU A 36 2.62 32.42 -8.45
CA GLU A 36 3.23 31.27 -9.14
C GLU A 36 2.77 29.96 -8.51
N SER A 37 2.39 28.99 -9.33
CA SER A 37 2.11 27.62 -8.92
C SER A 37 3.10 26.67 -9.56
N ARG A 38 3.75 25.85 -8.74
CA ARG A 38 4.76 24.88 -9.17
C ARG A 38 4.16 23.51 -9.32
N ARG A 39 4.61 22.80 -10.34
CA ARG A 39 4.22 21.41 -10.57
C ARG A 39 4.56 20.57 -9.34
N ARG A 40 3.60 19.81 -8.86
CA ARG A 40 3.81 18.85 -7.79
C ARG A 40 4.05 17.48 -8.39
N TRP A 41 5.24 16.94 -8.14
CA TRP A 41 5.49 15.52 -8.37
C TRP A 41 5.01 14.77 -7.14
N SER A 42 3.74 14.35 -7.16
CA SER A 42 3.23 13.40 -6.18
C SER A 42 3.11 12.04 -6.88
N PRO A 43 3.59 10.93 -6.28
CA PRO A 43 3.03 9.63 -6.62
C PRO A 43 1.58 9.68 -6.13
N VAL A 44 0.68 10.01 -7.05
CA VAL A 44 -0.76 10.17 -6.78
C VAL A 44 -1.23 8.94 -5.97
N GLY A 45 -1.70 9.19 -4.73
CA GLY A 45 -2.21 8.16 -3.81
C GLY A 45 -1.37 7.83 -2.57
N MET A 46 -0.11 8.28 -2.42
CA MET A 46 0.72 7.88 -1.26
C MET A 46 1.08 8.98 -0.24
N ILE A 47 0.93 10.26 -0.58
CA ILE A 47 1.41 11.35 0.29
C ILE A 47 0.32 12.39 0.55
N SER A 48 -0.86 11.92 0.95
CA SER A 48 -1.76 12.73 1.77
C SER A 48 -1.36 12.48 3.22
N ARG A 49 -0.80 13.49 3.89
CA ARG A 49 -0.61 13.45 5.34
C ARG A 49 -2.02 13.35 5.94
N ALA A 50 -2.40 12.19 6.43
CA ALA A 50 -3.68 12.01 7.10
C ALA A 50 -3.75 13.00 8.27
N PRO A 51 -4.91 13.65 8.52
CA PRO A 51 -5.11 14.35 9.78
C PRO A 51 -4.89 13.34 10.94
N ASP A 52 -4.38 13.83 12.08
CA ASP A 52 -4.16 12.99 13.26
C ASP A 52 -5.46 12.26 13.60
N ALA A 53 -5.44 10.94 13.40
CA ALA A 53 -6.59 10.11 13.68
C ALA A 53 -6.84 10.08 15.21
N PRO A 54 -8.10 10.18 15.66
CA PRO A 54 -8.40 10.00 17.08
C PRO A 54 -7.91 8.62 17.55
N PRO A 55 -7.52 8.47 18.84
CA PRO A 55 -7.02 7.21 19.36
C PRO A 55 -8.06 6.12 19.14
N ALA A 56 -7.68 5.09 18.37
CA ALA A 56 -8.57 4.01 18.02
C ALA A 56 -9.02 3.23 19.28
N PRO A 57 -10.29 2.82 19.37
CA PRO A 57 -10.74 1.95 20.46
C PRO A 57 -9.97 0.63 20.42
N LYS A 58 -9.59 0.13 21.60
CA LYS A 58 -8.92 -1.18 21.75
C LYS A 58 -9.85 -2.27 21.20
N ARG A 59 -9.55 -2.77 20.00
CA ARG A 59 -10.25 -3.91 19.40
C ARG A 59 -10.10 -5.14 20.30
N ALA A 60 -11.19 -5.87 20.51
CA ALA A 60 -11.16 -7.23 21.02
C ALA A 60 -10.23 -8.10 20.13
N PRO A 61 -9.59 -9.15 20.67
CA PRO A 61 -8.66 -9.99 19.91
C PRO A 61 -9.44 -10.90 18.94
N GLY A 62 -9.96 -10.31 17.87
CA GLY A 62 -10.22 -11.02 16.63
C GLY A 62 -8.89 -11.23 15.91
N ASN A 63 -8.66 -12.44 15.39
CA ASN A 63 -7.47 -12.81 14.62
C ASN A 63 -7.29 -11.78 13.47
N ARG A 64 -6.35 -10.84 13.61
CA ARG A 64 -6.15 -9.82 12.58
C ARG A 64 -5.56 -10.51 11.35
N SER A 65 -5.92 -10.06 10.16
CA SER A 65 -5.32 -10.59 8.94
C SER A 65 -3.82 -10.28 8.94
N LEU A 66 -3.00 -11.18 8.37
CA LEU A 66 -1.54 -11.01 8.29
C LEU A 66 -1.14 -9.68 7.63
N CYS A 67 -1.92 -9.21 6.65
CA CYS A 67 -1.70 -7.90 6.02
C CYS A 67 -1.94 -6.72 6.96
N ALA A 68 -2.92 -6.81 7.86
CA ALA A 68 -3.19 -5.76 8.86
C ALA A 68 -2.13 -5.76 9.96
N GLU A 69 -1.51 -6.90 10.25
CA GLU A 69 -0.42 -7.03 11.22
C GLU A 69 0.94 -6.62 10.65
N ASN A 70 1.13 -6.70 9.33
CA ASN A 70 2.38 -6.40 8.63
C ASN A 70 2.15 -5.42 7.48
N PRO A 71 1.71 -4.17 7.77
CA PRO A 71 1.29 -3.21 6.74
C PRO A 71 2.42 -2.74 5.81
N ASP A 72 3.67 -2.92 6.22
CA ASP A 72 4.87 -2.57 5.47
C ASP A 72 5.42 -3.72 4.60
N VAL A 73 4.83 -4.93 4.70
CA VAL A 73 5.19 -6.08 3.87
C VAL A 73 4.22 -6.15 2.68
N PRO A 74 4.68 -5.90 1.44
CA PRO A 74 3.79 -5.80 0.29
C PRO A 74 3.20 -7.16 -0.11
N GLY A 75 1.99 -7.16 -0.68
CA GLY A 75 1.38 -8.35 -1.30
C GLY A 75 0.58 -9.27 -0.37
N LEU A 76 0.61 -9.06 0.95
CA LEU A 76 -0.02 -9.96 1.93
C LEU A 76 -1.56 -10.05 1.83
N CYS A 77 -2.23 -9.05 1.27
CA CYS A 77 -3.71 -9.04 1.16
C CYS A 77 -4.26 -10.14 0.24
N HIS A 78 -3.41 -10.72 -0.61
CA HIS A 78 -3.79 -11.74 -1.59
C HIS A 78 -3.04 -13.06 -1.39
N MET A 79 -2.38 -13.23 -0.25
CA MET A 79 -1.64 -14.46 0.04
C MET A 79 -2.41 -15.35 0.99
N SER A 80 -2.28 -16.66 0.80
CA SER A 80 -2.69 -17.63 1.80
C SER A 80 -1.91 -17.41 3.10
N PRO A 81 -2.43 -17.82 4.27
CA PRO A 81 -1.71 -17.65 5.52
C PRO A 81 -0.31 -18.31 5.54
N ALA A 82 -0.16 -19.48 4.91
CA ALA A 82 1.13 -20.18 4.84
C ALA A 82 2.14 -19.42 3.98
N ALA A 83 1.75 -19.00 2.77
CA ALA A 83 2.59 -18.21 1.90
C ALA A 83 2.92 -16.84 2.52
N GLY A 84 1.95 -16.22 3.20
CA GLY A 84 2.10 -14.96 3.90
C GLY A 84 3.11 -15.03 5.04
N ARG A 85 3.13 -16.09 5.85
CA ARG A 85 4.12 -16.26 6.93
C ARG A 85 5.55 -16.39 6.39
N ALA A 86 5.77 -17.21 5.36
CA ALA A 86 7.07 -17.32 4.71
C ALA A 86 7.51 -15.97 4.12
N TRP A 87 6.58 -15.23 3.52
CA TRP A 87 6.86 -13.92 2.93
C TRP A 87 7.23 -12.87 3.99
N VAL A 88 6.51 -12.82 5.12
CA VAL A 88 6.86 -11.98 6.26
C VAL A 88 8.25 -12.34 6.78
N ALA A 89 8.53 -13.62 7.03
CA ALA A 89 9.83 -14.07 7.51
C ALA A 89 10.97 -13.62 6.57
N ARG A 90 10.77 -13.78 5.26
CA ARG A 90 11.71 -13.31 4.23
C ARG A 90 11.89 -11.79 4.27
N ALA A 91 10.82 -11.02 4.34
CA ALA A 91 10.88 -9.56 4.39
C ALA A 91 11.59 -9.03 5.66
N ARG A 92 11.52 -9.78 6.76
CA ARG A 92 12.18 -9.47 8.04
C ARG A 92 13.61 -9.99 8.15
N GLY A 93 14.05 -10.85 7.24
CA GLY A 93 15.33 -11.56 7.35
C GLY A 93 15.37 -12.61 8.46
N ASP A 94 14.21 -13.08 8.93
CA ASP A 94 14.12 -14.17 9.92
C ASP A 94 14.26 -15.52 9.21
N ASN A 95 15.51 -15.90 8.94
CA ASN A 95 15.83 -17.13 8.23
C ASN A 95 15.33 -18.38 8.98
N ARG A 96 15.29 -18.36 10.32
CA ARG A 96 14.83 -19.51 11.10
C ARG A 96 13.33 -19.73 10.91
N ALA A 97 12.54 -18.66 10.96
CA ALA A 97 11.11 -18.74 10.70
C ALA A 97 10.82 -19.11 9.24
N LEU A 98 11.62 -18.59 8.30
CA LEU A 98 11.49 -18.93 6.88
C LEU A 98 11.75 -20.42 6.64
N ASP A 99 12.84 -20.97 7.16
CA ASP A 99 13.19 -22.38 7.00
C ASP A 99 12.11 -23.30 7.59
N ALA A 100 11.55 -22.94 8.75
CA ALA A 100 10.48 -23.69 9.38
C ALA A 100 9.19 -23.71 8.53
N GLU A 101 8.81 -22.59 7.93
CA GLU A 101 7.61 -22.53 7.07
C GLU A 101 7.85 -23.25 5.74
N LEU A 102 9.04 -23.13 5.14
CA LEU A 102 9.39 -23.89 3.93
C LEU A 102 9.36 -25.40 4.20
N ALA A 103 9.93 -25.87 5.30
CA ALA A 103 9.87 -27.28 5.68
C ALA A 103 8.42 -27.77 5.90
N ALA A 104 7.56 -26.93 6.47
CA ALA A 104 6.14 -27.25 6.63
C ALA A 104 5.42 -27.36 5.26
N GLN A 105 5.72 -26.45 4.33
CA GLN A 105 5.18 -26.45 2.98
C GLN A 105 5.67 -27.66 2.17
N GLU A 106 6.96 -28.00 2.26
CA GLU A 106 7.55 -29.19 1.63
C GLU A 106 6.91 -30.48 2.17
N LYS A 107 6.70 -30.56 3.49
CA LYS A 107 6.01 -31.70 4.11
C LYS A 107 4.57 -31.83 3.61
N ALA A 108 3.86 -30.72 3.45
CA ALA A 108 2.51 -30.73 2.88
C ALA A 108 2.52 -31.14 1.41
N ALA A 109 3.49 -30.62 0.64
CA ALA A 109 3.68 -30.92 -0.78
C ALA A 109 4.00 -32.40 -1.05
N ALA A 110 4.66 -33.08 -0.09
CA ALA A 110 4.93 -34.51 -0.16
C ALA A 110 3.66 -35.38 -0.08
N VAL A 111 2.57 -34.85 0.50
CA VAL A 111 1.28 -35.54 0.61
C VAL A 111 0.34 -35.13 -0.52
N THR A 112 0.28 -33.83 -0.83
CA THR A 112 -0.61 -33.27 -1.83
C THR A 112 0.14 -32.26 -2.67
N LYS A 113 0.10 -32.42 -3.99
CA LYS A 113 0.78 -31.48 -4.90
C LYS A 113 0.22 -30.06 -4.71
N PRO A 114 1.07 -29.04 -4.47
CA PRO A 114 0.62 -27.68 -4.29
C PRO A 114 0.02 -27.10 -5.57
N THR A 115 -0.96 -26.22 -5.38
CA THR A 115 -1.70 -25.50 -6.40
C THR A 115 -1.60 -23.99 -6.15
N MET A 116 -2.08 -23.19 -7.11
CA MET A 116 -2.07 -21.72 -6.96
C MET A 116 -2.95 -21.24 -5.79
N ALA A 117 -4.01 -22.00 -5.44
CA ALA A 117 -4.88 -21.68 -4.32
C ALA A 117 -4.16 -21.78 -2.96
N ASP A 118 -3.09 -22.59 -2.89
CA ASP A 118 -2.28 -22.72 -1.67
C ASP A 118 -1.36 -21.51 -1.45
N ALA A 119 -1.14 -20.68 -2.47
CA ALA A 119 -0.32 -19.48 -2.40
C ALA A 119 -1.15 -18.20 -2.38
N ILE A 120 -2.25 -18.17 -3.14
CA ILE A 120 -3.10 -17.00 -3.34
C ILE A 120 -4.47 -17.27 -2.72
N SER A 121 -4.87 -16.42 -1.78
CA SER A 121 -6.23 -16.43 -1.25
C SER A 121 -6.77 -15.01 -1.12
N HIS A 122 -8.08 -14.86 -1.31
CA HIS A 122 -8.80 -13.58 -1.15
C HIS A 122 -9.59 -13.53 0.16
N GLU A 123 -9.33 -14.45 1.08
CA GLU A 123 -10.10 -14.56 2.31
C GLU A 123 -9.48 -13.68 3.40
N HIS A 124 -10.11 -12.54 3.65
CA HIS A 124 -9.90 -11.79 4.88
C HIS A 124 -11.22 -11.15 5.33
N THR A 125 -11.57 -11.37 6.59
CA THR A 125 -12.71 -10.71 7.22
C THR A 125 -12.36 -9.26 7.52
N HIS A 126 -12.86 -8.34 6.71
CA HIS A 126 -12.91 -6.94 7.10
C HIS A 126 -14.01 -6.78 8.16
N SER A 127 -13.62 -6.69 9.43
CA SER A 127 -14.52 -6.12 10.43
C SER A 127 -14.72 -4.64 10.07
N HIS A 128 -15.78 -4.36 9.32
CA HIS A 128 -16.30 -3.01 9.10
C HIS A 128 -16.73 -2.46 10.46
N VAL A 129 -16.08 -1.37 10.88
CA VAL A 129 -16.49 -0.53 12.01
C VAL A 129 -16.63 0.87 11.44
#